data_AF-A0AAU1CQC2-F1
#
_entry.id   AF-A0AAU1CQC2-F1
#
_cell.length_a   1.000
_cell.length_b   1.000
_cell.length_c   1.000
_cell.angle_alpha   90.00
_cell.angle_beta   90.00
_cell.angle_gamma   90.00
#
_symmetry.space_group_name_H-M   'P 1'
#
loop_
_entity.id
_entity.type
_entity.pdbx_description
1 polymer ?
#
loop_
_entity_poly.entity_id
_entity_poly.type
_entity_poly.pdbx_seq_one_letter_code
_entity_poly.pdbx_strand_id
1 'polypeptide(L)'
;MPEPALKSMAWLPLTPAAIQELLSLPCMEPIPKDGLNEVAKQLGWKSSDLVDCAERTRSGHVLWASNYFASMGDPESTFVLTFANTYPENADGSDDWADLMQEWGEQPDWLFATAPTTAQGEAVFAEAVSVVTAELGPPLRTARDGDHCLATDPPYTIWRWNNHGLVVGHAPDNGPYGNLTMGVLALHPWPDGEELPKEEADLARWIRDRIEL
;
A
#
# COMPACT_ATOMS: atom_id res chain seq x y z
N MET A 1 -16.10 -2.79 -21.82
CA MET A 1 -14.93 -2.10 -22.41
C MET A 1 -13.74 -3.03 -22.25
N PRO A 2 -12.74 -3.04 -23.15
CA PRO A 2 -11.52 -3.80 -22.88
C PRO A 2 -10.87 -3.28 -21.58
N GLU A 3 -10.32 -4.17 -20.76
CA GLU A 3 -9.53 -3.80 -19.59
C GLU A 3 -8.37 -2.90 -20.04
N PRO A 4 -8.07 -1.80 -19.33
CA PRO A 4 -6.93 -0.97 -19.67
C PRO A 4 -5.66 -1.81 -19.50
N ALA A 5 -4.79 -1.84 -20.51
CA ALA A 5 -3.49 -2.49 -20.38
C ALA A 5 -2.56 -1.68 -19.47
N LEU A 6 -1.57 -2.32 -18.86
CA LEU A 6 -0.53 -1.65 -18.08
C LEU A 6 0.59 -1.13 -18.99
N LYS A 7 0.98 0.14 -18.85
CA LYS A 7 2.15 0.74 -19.50
C LYS A 7 3.44 0.40 -18.74
N SER A 8 3.41 0.41 -17.41
CA SER A 8 4.56 0.04 -16.57
C SER A 8 4.15 -0.37 -15.16
N MET A 9 5.04 -1.12 -14.51
CA MET A 9 4.90 -1.51 -13.11
C MET A 9 6.27 -1.53 -12.43
N ALA A 10 6.33 -0.99 -11.22
CA ALA A 10 7.44 -1.14 -10.30
C ALA A 10 6.96 -1.84 -9.03
N TRP A 11 7.74 -2.75 -8.45
CA TRP A 11 7.34 -3.43 -7.21
C TRP A 11 8.53 -3.94 -6.41
N LEU A 12 8.32 -4.06 -5.10
CA LEU A 12 9.21 -4.69 -4.16
C LEU A 12 8.43 -5.73 -3.36
N PRO A 13 8.68 -7.04 -3.54
CA PRO A 13 7.94 -8.09 -2.83
C PRO A 13 7.90 -7.86 -1.32
N LEU A 14 6.74 -8.09 -0.70
CA LEU A 14 6.63 -8.06 0.74
C LEU A 14 7.48 -9.20 1.34
N THR A 15 8.10 -8.92 2.48
CA THR A 15 8.85 -9.91 3.25
C THR A 15 8.32 -9.96 4.68
N PRO A 16 8.56 -11.06 5.42
CA PRO A 16 8.27 -11.10 6.85
C PRO A 16 8.86 -9.91 7.61
N ALA A 17 10.08 -9.49 7.26
CA ALA A 17 10.73 -8.35 7.90
C ALA A 17 9.97 -7.03 7.68
N ALA A 18 9.46 -6.80 6.46
CA ALA A 18 8.66 -5.62 6.13
C ALA A 18 7.33 -5.60 6.88
N ILE A 19 6.68 -6.77 7.00
CA ILE A 19 5.43 -6.91 7.76
C ILE A 19 5.67 -6.64 9.24
N GLN A 20 6.68 -7.26 9.85
CA GLN A 20 7.00 -7.05 11.27
C GLN A 20 7.41 -5.60 11.56
N GLU A 21 8.08 -4.95 10.62
CA GLU A 21 8.41 -3.53 10.71
C GLU A 21 7.13 -2.66 10.75
N LEU A 22 6.17 -2.91 9.87
CA LEU A 22 4.87 -2.23 9.87
C LEU A 22 4.08 -2.51 11.17
N LEU A 23 3.98 -3.78 11.59
CA LEU A 23 3.26 -4.18 12.80
C LEU A 23 3.89 -3.61 14.08
N SER A 24 5.17 -3.23 14.07
CA SER A 24 5.81 -2.62 15.23
C SER A 24 5.38 -1.17 15.48
N LEU A 25 4.85 -0.47 14.47
CA LEU A 25 4.55 0.96 14.53
C LEU A 25 3.61 1.34 15.69
N PRO A 26 2.44 0.71 15.88
CA PRO A 26 1.53 1.09 16.97
C PRO A 26 2.09 0.80 18.37
N CYS A 27 3.20 0.06 18.48
CA CYS A 27 3.87 -0.24 19.74
C CYS A 27 5.01 0.73 20.06
N MET A 28 5.32 1.67 19.15
CA MET A 28 6.33 2.68 19.36
C MET A 28 5.78 3.84 20.19
N GLU A 29 6.66 4.58 20.87
CA GLU A 29 6.25 5.87 21.43
C GLU A 29 5.94 6.84 20.27
N PRO A 30 4.82 7.58 20.32
CA PRO A 30 4.47 8.53 19.26
C PRO A 30 5.60 9.56 19.04
N ILE A 31 6.03 9.67 17.79
CA ILE A 31 7.15 10.51 17.38
C ILE A 31 6.59 11.86 16.88
N PRO A 32 6.89 12.98 17.55
CA PRO A 32 6.54 14.30 17.04
C PRO A 32 7.18 14.53 15.67
N LYS A 33 6.50 15.28 14.78
CA LYS A 33 7.02 15.57 13.43
C LYS A 33 8.46 16.12 13.44
N ASP A 34 8.77 17.02 14.37
CA ASP A 34 10.10 17.64 14.48
C ASP A 34 11.20 16.62 14.87
N GLY A 35 10.83 15.47 15.42
CA GLY A 35 11.75 14.38 15.81
C GLY A 35 11.79 13.21 14.83
N LEU A 36 10.95 13.20 13.79
CA LEU A 36 10.81 12.07 12.87
C LEU A 36 12.13 11.70 12.19
N ASN A 37 12.90 12.70 11.73
CA ASN A 37 14.18 12.48 11.06
C ASN A 37 15.20 11.72 11.93
N GLU A 38 15.26 12.01 13.23
CA GLU A 38 16.20 11.36 14.15
C GLU A 38 15.79 9.91 14.41
N VAL A 39 14.49 9.67 14.63
CA VAL A 39 13.98 8.32 14.87
C VAL A 39 14.02 7.47 13.61
N ALA A 40 13.65 8.02 12.45
CA ALA A 40 13.78 7.37 11.15
C ALA A 40 15.22 6.90 10.93
N LYS A 41 16.22 7.75 11.21
CA LYS A 41 17.63 7.39 11.13
C LYS A 41 18.01 6.25 12.09
N GLN A 42 17.49 6.23 13.31
CA GLN A 42 17.74 5.16 14.28
C GLN A 42 17.13 3.82 13.84
N LEU A 43 15.97 3.86 13.17
CA LEU A 43 15.31 2.70 12.57
C LEU A 43 15.99 2.24 11.27
N GLY A 44 16.95 3.01 10.76
CA GLY A 44 17.62 2.75 9.49
C GLY A 44 16.80 3.17 8.27
N TRP A 45 15.79 4.00 8.48
CA TRP A 45 14.93 4.56 7.43
C TRP A 45 15.58 5.77 6.77
N LYS A 46 15.05 6.12 5.60
CA LYS A 46 15.51 7.25 4.81
C LYS A 46 14.31 7.96 4.21
N SER A 47 14.31 9.28 4.22
CA SER A 47 13.30 10.07 3.51
C SER A 47 13.19 9.64 2.04
N SER A 48 11.96 9.63 1.54
CA SER A 48 11.60 9.26 0.18
C SER A 48 10.69 10.32 -0.43
N ASP A 49 11.03 10.79 -1.62
CA ASP A 49 10.21 11.76 -2.37
C ASP A 49 9.20 11.08 -3.31
N LEU A 50 9.13 9.74 -3.30
CA LEU A 50 8.23 8.95 -4.16
C LEU A 50 6.76 9.08 -3.78
N VAL A 51 6.48 9.41 -2.52
CA VAL A 51 5.15 9.72 -1.97
C VAL A 51 5.37 10.89 -1.01
N ASP A 52 4.46 11.86 -1.00
CA ASP A 52 4.61 13.03 -0.12
C ASP A 52 4.66 12.59 1.35
N CYS A 53 5.62 13.14 2.09
CA CYS A 53 5.86 12.83 3.51
C CYS A 53 6.05 11.32 3.81
N ALA A 54 6.80 10.63 2.95
CA ALA A 54 7.09 9.21 3.11
C ALA A 54 8.54 8.91 3.54
N GLU A 55 8.70 7.75 4.16
CA GLU A 55 9.97 7.19 4.57
C GLU A 55 10.18 5.85 3.88
N ARG A 56 11.38 5.59 3.36
CA ARG A 56 11.79 4.26 2.97
C ARG A 56 12.24 3.49 4.19
N THR A 57 11.59 2.36 4.46
CA THR A 57 11.89 1.52 5.61
C THR A 57 13.22 0.77 5.45
N ARG A 58 13.68 0.08 6.50
CA ARG A 58 14.88 -0.76 6.40
C ARG A 58 14.70 -1.89 5.40
N SER A 59 13.47 -2.35 5.23
CA SER A 59 13.10 -3.39 4.26
C SER A 59 12.99 -2.88 2.82
N GLY A 60 13.18 -1.56 2.58
CA GLY A 60 13.22 -0.95 1.25
C GLY A 60 11.86 -0.46 0.72
N HIS A 61 10.78 -0.76 1.43
CA HIS A 61 9.42 -0.33 1.10
C HIS A 61 9.19 1.14 1.45
N VAL A 62 8.21 1.77 0.79
CA VAL A 62 7.83 3.17 1.04
C VAL A 62 6.68 3.19 2.04
N LEU A 63 6.90 3.81 3.19
CA LEU A 63 5.97 3.92 4.32
C LEU A 63 5.48 5.36 4.45
N TRP A 64 4.17 5.53 4.55
CA TRP A 64 3.52 6.81 4.76
C TRP A 64 2.30 6.64 5.67
N ALA A 65 1.76 7.73 6.19
CA ALA A 65 0.53 7.71 6.99
C ALA A 65 -0.59 8.39 6.20
N SER A 66 -1.80 7.82 6.23
CA SER A 66 -2.93 8.39 5.46
C SER A 66 -3.33 9.78 5.97
N ASN A 67 -3.19 10.01 7.29
CA ASN A 67 -3.36 11.33 7.88
C ASN A 67 -2.02 12.08 7.89
N TYR A 68 -1.92 13.10 7.04
CA TYR A 68 -0.76 13.99 6.93
C TYR A 68 -0.26 14.55 8.28
N PHE A 69 -1.14 14.69 9.28
CA PHE A 69 -0.80 15.25 10.60
C PHE A 69 -0.48 14.21 11.67
N ALA A 70 -0.59 12.92 11.35
CA ALA A 70 -0.28 11.85 12.29
C ALA A 70 1.19 11.88 12.73
N SER A 71 1.42 11.68 14.04
CA SER A 71 2.74 11.31 14.53
C SER A 71 3.01 9.84 14.18
N MET A 72 4.19 9.54 13.67
CA MET A 72 4.61 8.15 13.48
C MET A 72 4.58 7.41 14.82
N GLY A 73 4.05 6.19 14.84
CA GLY A 73 3.85 5.41 16.06
C GLY A 73 2.59 5.78 16.86
N ASP A 74 1.76 6.71 16.40
CA ASP A 74 0.42 6.90 16.97
C ASP A 74 -0.46 5.68 16.67
N PRO A 75 -0.96 4.95 17.69
CA PRO A 75 -1.79 3.76 17.47
C PRO A 75 -3.13 4.07 16.81
N GLU A 76 -3.57 5.34 16.79
CA GLU A 76 -4.80 5.80 16.14
C GLU A 76 -4.58 6.24 14.69
N SER A 77 -3.38 6.04 14.14
CA SER A 77 -3.06 6.37 12.76
C SER A 77 -3.07 5.16 11.83
N THR A 78 -3.49 5.38 10.59
CA THR A 78 -3.31 4.40 9.51
C THR A 78 -1.91 4.53 8.93
N PHE A 79 -1.14 3.45 8.97
CA PHE A 79 0.16 3.35 8.33
C PHE A 79 0.05 2.53 7.05
N VAL A 80 0.63 3.02 5.96
CA VAL A 80 0.52 2.40 4.64
C VAL A 80 1.90 2.12 4.10
N LEU A 81 2.14 0.85 3.77
CA LEU A 81 3.37 0.37 3.16
C LEU A 81 3.12 0.06 1.68
N THR A 82 3.70 0.86 0.79
CA THR A 82 3.61 0.65 -0.65
C THR A 82 4.61 -0.42 -1.09
N PHE A 83 4.11 -1.46 -1.77
CA PHE A 83 4.91 -2.57 -2.30
C PHE A 83 4.86 -2.70 -3.83
N ALA A 84 3.93 -2.02 -4.48
CA ALA A 84 3.84 -1.96 -5.94
C ALA A 84 3.30 -0.61 -6.38
N ASN A 85 3.61 -0.22 -7.61
CA ASN A 85 2.99 0.91 -8.29
C ASN A 85 2.78 0.55 -9.76
N THR A 86 1.62 0.89 -10.30
CA THR A 86 1.19 0.52 -11.66
C THR A 86 0.66 1.73 -12.40
N TYR A 87 0.99 1.82 -13.68
CA TYR A 87 0.56 2.91 -14.57
C TYR A 87 -0.10 2.34 -15.83
N PRO A 88 -1.35 2.69 -16.15
CA PRO A 88 -2.09 2.17 -17.30
C PRO A 88 -1.74 2.87 -18.62
N GLU A 89 -1.98 2.19 -19.76
CA GLU A 89 -1.68 2.65 -21.12
C GLU A 89 -2.57 3.82 -21.60
N ASN A 90 -3.78 3.95 -21.03
CA ASN A 90 -4.75 4.99 -21.38
C ASN A 90 -4.83 6.11 -20.34
N ALA A 91 -3.83 6.28 -19.48
CA ALA A 91 -3.74 7.51 -18.73
C ALA A 91 -3.58 8.64 -19.77
N ASP A 92 -4.53 9.56 -19.79
CA ASP A 92 -4.54 10.81 -20.54
C ASP A 92 -3.39 11.78 -20.16
N GLY A 93 -2.40 11.30 -19.41
CA GLY A 93 -1.25 12.01 -18.89
C GLY A 93 -0.05 12.09 -19.86
N SER A 94 0.85 13.03 -19.58
CA SER A 94 2.10 13.21 -20.31
C SER A 94 3.06 12.02 -20.14
N ASP A 95 4.04 11.88 -21.04
CA ASP A 95 5.10 10.88 -20.89
C ASP A 95 5.97 11.10 -19.64
N ASP A 96 5.84 12.24 -18.95
CA ASP A 96 6.53 12.55 -17.69
C ASP A 96 6.19 11.55 -16.55
N TRP A 97 5.07 10.83 -16.63
CA TRP A 97 4.70 9.79 -15.65
C TRP A 97 5.41 8.45 -15.87
N ALA A 98 5.91 8.21 -17.09
CA ALA A 98 6.82 7.09 -17.32
C ALA A 98 8.13 7.30 -16.56
N ASP A 99 8.60 8.55 -16.43
CA ASP A 99 9.79 8.90 -15.65
C ASP A 99 9.57 8.62 -14.15
N LEU A 100 8.39 8.96 -13.59
CA LEU A 100 8.06 8.60 -12.20
C LEU A 100 8.12 7.06 -11.99
N MET A 101 7.58 6.28 -12.92
CA MET A 101 7.64 4.82 -12.84
C MET A 101 9.07 4.28 -12.96
N GLN A 102 9.90 4.96 -13.73
CA GLN A 102 11.33 4.68 -13.74
C GLN A 102 12.00 5.05 -12.40
N GLU A 103 11.65 6.17 -11.76
CA GLU A 103 12.18 6.55 -10.45
C GLU A 103 11.86 5.51 -9.36
N TRP A 104 10.67 4.92 -9.38
CA TRP A 104 10.32 3.77 -8.54
C TRP A 104 11.20 2.56 -8.87
N GLY A 105 11.38 2.26 -10.15
CA GLY A 105 12.22 1.15 -10.62
C GLY A 105 13.72 1.32 -10.37
N GLU A 106 14.19 2.55 -10.18
CA GLU A 106 15.59 2.88 -9.85
C GLU A 106 15.89 2.77 -8.35
N GLN A 107 14.85 2.57 -7.51
CA GLN A 107 15.08 2.31 -6.10
C GLN A 107 15.80 0.97 -5.90
N PRO A 108 16.70 0.87 -4.90
CA PRO A 108 17.34 -0.39 -4.54
C PRO A 108 16.30 -1.49 -4.31
N ASP A 109 16.56 -2.65 -4.92
CA ASP A 109 15.77 -3.89 -4.81
C ASP A 109 14.37 -3.84 -5.43
N TRP A 110 13.90 -2.68 -5.90
CA TRP A 110 12.67 -2.58 -6.67
C TRP A 110 12.87 -3.20 -8.06
N LEU A 111 11.88 -3.97 -8.48
CA LEU A 111 11.79 -4.58 -9.79
C LEU A 111 10.96 -3.67 -10.70
N PHE A 112 11.31 -3.63 -11.98
CA PHE A 112 10.63 -2.78 -12.96
C PHE A 112 10.32 -3.55 -14.23
N ALA A 113 9.12 -3.33 -14.76
CA ALA A 113 8.66 -3.88 -16.02
C ALA A 113 7.96 -2.81 -16.87
N THR A 114 8.38 -2.70 -18.13
CA THR A 114 7.67 -1.98 -19.18
C THR A 114 6.65 -2.90 -19.84
N ALA A 115 5.43 -2.42 -20.07
CA ALA A 115 4.29 -3.15 -20.63
C ALA A 115 4.03 -4.52 -19.94
N PRO A 116 3.87 -4.56 -18.60
CA PRO A 116 3.56 -5.80 -17.91
C PRO A 116 2.15 -6.28 -18.25
N THR A 117 1.95 -7.59 -18.15
CA THR A 117 0.62 -8.20 -18.30
C THR A 117 -0.20 -8.04 -17.02
N THR A 118 -1.54 -8.04 -17.15
CA THR A 118 -2.45 -8.09 -15.99
C THR A 118 -2.13 -9.24 -15.05
N ALA A 119 -1.82 -10.43 -15.59
CA ALA A 119 -1.46 -11.61 -14.79
C ALA A 119 -0.19 -11.39 -13.95
N GLN A 120 0.79 -10.61 -14.43
CA GLN A 120 1.96 -10.25 -13.63
C GLN A 120 1.57 -9.31 -12.48
N GLY A 121 0.69 -8.35 -12.73
CA GLY A 121 0.14 -7.50 -11.66
C GLY A 121 -0.60 -8.32 -10.61
N GLU A 122 -1.54 -9.18 -11.02
CA GLU A 122 -2.27 -10.08 -10.10
C GLU A 122 -1.34 -10.97 -9.29
N ALA A 123 -0.26 -11.48 -9.88
CA ALA A 123 0.73 -12.31 -9.20
C ALA A 123 1.44 -11.55 -8.07
N VAL A 124 1.74 -10.26 -8.26
CA VAL A 124 2.37 -9.42 -7.23
C VAL A 124 1.45 -9.24 -6.02
N PHE A 125 0.14 -9.05 -6.22
CA PHE A 125 -0.84 -9.00 -5.13
C PHE A 125 -1.05 -10.37 -4.47
N ALA A 126 -1.09 -11.45 -5.25
CA ALA A 126 -1.24 -12.80 -4.71
C ALA A 126 -0.04 -13.21 -3.83
N GLU A 127 1.18 -12.81 -4.23
CA GLU A 127 2.39 -13.01 -3.44
C GLU A 127 2.32 -12.22 -2.13
N ALA A 128 1.93 -10.93 -2.19
CA ALA A 128 1.73 -10.11 -0.99
C ALA A 128 0.74 -10.75 0.00
N VAL A 129 -0.43 -11.20 -0.48
CA VAL A 129 -1.42 -11.91 0.33
C VAL A 129 -0.85 -13.20 0.93
N SER A 130 -0.05 -13.95 0.15
CA SER A 130 0.56 -15.19 0.61
C SER A 130 1.54 -14.95 1.77
N VAL A 131 2.38 -13.91 1.68
CA VAL A 131 3.35 -13.58 2.72
C VAL A 131 2.63 -13.12 4.00
N VAL A 132 1.59 -12.27 3.89
CA VAL A 132 0.80 -11.84 5.05
C VAL A 132 0.07 -13.02 5.70
N THR A 133 -0.48 -13.92 4.89
CA THR A 133 -1.14 -15.14 5.38
C THR A 133 -0.16 -16.05 6.13
N ALA A 134 1.09 -16.13 5.67
CA ALA A 134 2.11 -16.91 6.37
C ALA A 134 2.46 -16.31 7.74
N GLU A 135 2.45 -14.97 7.86
CA GLU A 135 2.76 -14.27 9.11
C GLU A 135 1.60 -14.24 10.12
N LEU A 136 0.36 -14.04 9.64
CA LEU A 136 -0.81 -13.79 10.49
C LEU A 136 -1.84 -14.92 10.51
N GLY A 137 -1.69 -15.93 9.65
CA GLY A 137 -2.71 -16.94 9.42
C GLY A 137 -3.77 -16.50 8.38
N PRO A 138 -4.88 -17.26 8.26
CA PRO A 138 -5.87 -17.01 7.22
C PRO A 138 -6.52 -15.62 7.35
N PRO A 139 -6.85 -14.96 6.21
CA PRO A 139 -7.56 -13.69 6.23
C PRO A 139 -8.96 -13.86 6.82
N LEU A 140 -9.46 -12.79 7.41
CA LEU A 140 -10.85 -12.70 7.87
C LEU A 140 -11.82 -12.60 6.70
N ARG A 141 -11.49 -11.75 5.71
CA ARG A 141 -12.33 -11.46 4.57
C ARG A 141 -11.50 -11.04 3.36
N THR A 142 -12.12 -11.22 2.20
CA THR A 142 -11.66 -10.71 0.91
C THR A 142 -12.85 -10.05 0.23
N ALA A 143 -12.65 -8.91 -0.43
CA ALA A 143 -13.68 -8.19 -1.18
C ALA A 143 -13.08 -7.54 -2.43
N ARG A 144 -13.83 -7.56 -3.54
CA ARG A 144 -13.48 -6.82 -4.75
C ARG A 144 -14.15 -5.47 -4.80
N ASP A 145 -13.44 -4.51 -5.38
CA ASP A 145 -13.99 -3.20 -5.67
C ASP A 145 -14.61 -3.20 -7.05
N GLY A 146 -15.87 -3.59 -7.15
CA GLY A 146 -16.58 -3.71 -8.44
C GLY A 146 -16.69 -2.42 -9.27
N ASP A 147 -16.22 -1.28 -8.74
CA ASP A 147 -16.30 0.04 -9.36
C ASP A 147 -14.98 0.53 -9.99
N HIS A 148 -13.86 -0.17 -9.80
CA HIS A 148 -12.55 0.30 -10.28
C HIS A 148 -12.15 -0.33 -11.62
N CYS A 149 -12.07 0.51 -12.66
CA CYS A 149 -11.56 0.15 -13.99
C CYS A 149 -10.01 0.07 -14.01
N LEU A 150 -9.41 -0.60 -13.03
CA LEU A 150 -7.96 -0.75 -12.95
C LEU A 150 -7.53 -1.97 -13.75
N ALA A 151 -6.35 -1.89 -14.36
CA ALA A 151 -5.81 -2.96 -15.21
C ALA A 151 -5.62 -4.31 -14.48
N THR A 152 -5.56 -4.29 -13.15
CA THR A 152 -5.31 -5.46 -12.31
C THR A 152 -6.39 -5.73 -11.26
N ASP A 153 -7.36 -4.80 -11.06
CA ASP A 153 -8.38 -4.76 -9.98
C ASP A 153 -8.23 -5.85 -8.89
N PRO A 154 -7.18 -5.77 -8.05
CA PRO A 154 -6.89 -6.82 -7.09
C PRO A 154 -7.83 -6.68 -5.89
N PRO A 155 -8.34 -7.78 -5.33
CA PRO A 155 -9.24 -7.71 -4.19
C PRO A 155 -8.52 -7.17 -2.95
N TYR A 156 -9.26 -6.46 -2.10
CA TYR A 156 -8.83 -6.18 -0.75
C TYR A 156 -8.89 -7.46 0.09
N THR A 157 -7.82 -7.77 0.81
CA THR A 157 -7.75 -8.90 1.74
C THR A 157 -7.40 -8.39 3.12
N ILE A 158 -8.14 -8.85 4.14
CA ILE A 158 -8.16 -8.25 5.47
C ILE A 158 -7.79 -9.29 6.53
N TRP A 159 -6.89 -8.91 7.43
CA TRP A 159 -6.55 -9.64 8.65
C TRP A 159 -6.82 -8.77 9.87
N ARG A 160 -6.92 -9.42 11.03
CA ARG A 160 -6.89 -8.75 12.33
C ARG A 160 -5.54 -9.00 12.98
N TRP A 161 -5.01 -7.96 13.60
CA TRP A 161 -3.83 -8.04 14.46
C TRP A 161 -4.03 -7.10 15.65
N ASN A 162 -4.25 -7.67 16.84
CA ASN A 162 -4.61 -6.90 18.04
C ASN A 162 -5.80 -5.93 17.76
N ASN A 163 -5.67 -4.67 18.19
CA ASN A 163 -6.61 -3.57 17.93
C ASN A 163 -6.40 -2.91 16.55
N HIS A 164 -5.88 -3.64 15.57
CA HIS A 164 -5.64 -3.14 14.22
C HIS A 164 -6.12 -4.12 13.16
N GLY A 165 -6.51 -3.57 12.01
CA GLY A 165 -6.70 -4.29 10.77
C GLY A 165 -5.46 -4.19 9.91
N LEU A 166 -5.08 -5.29 9.28
CA LEU A 166 -4.11 -5.27 8.20
C LEU A 166 -4.83 -5.53 6.88
N VAL A 167 -4.62 -4.69 5.88
CA VAL A 167 -5.29 -4.78 4.58
C VAL A 167 -4.26 -4.77 3.46
N VAL A 168 -4.21 -5.86 2.69
CA VAL A 168 -3.58 -5.85 1.37
C VAL A 168 -4.62 -5.35 0.38
N GLY A 169 -4.29 -4.33 -0.38
CA GLY A 169 -5.22 -3.70 -1.29
C GLY A 169 -4.53 -2.79 -2.28
N HIS A 170 -5.32 -2.00 -2.97
CA HIS A 170 -4.85 -0.98 -3.89
C HIS A 170 -5.29 0.41 -3.42
N ALA A 171 -4.48 1.41 -3.74
CA ALA A 171 -4.68 2.81 -3.44
C ALA A 171 -4.61 3.58 -4.76
N PRO A 172 -5.76 3.99 -5.35
CA PRO A 172 -5.77 4.73 -6.60
C PRO A 172 -5.40 6.19 -6.35
N ASP A 173 -4.35 6.67 -7.03
CA ASP A 173 -4.01 8.09 -7.07
C ASP A 173 -4.60 8.69 -8.36
N ASN A 174 -5.69 9.45 -8.18
CA ASN A 174 -6.41 10.14 -9.25
C ASN A 174 -6.10 11.64 -9.28
N GLY A 175 -4.83 11.99 -9.09
CA GLY A 175 -4.35 13.36 -9.23
C GLY A 175 -4.58 13.95 -10.65
N PRO A 176 -4.24 15.23 -10.87
CA PRO A 176 -4.36 15.92 -12.17
C PRO A 176 -3.42 15.37 -13.27
N TYR A 177 -2.90 14.16 -13.08
CA TYR A 177 -1.73 13.55 -13.67
C TYR A 177 -2.03 12.18 -14.31
N GLY A 178 -3.29 11.74 -14.27
CA GLY A 178 -3.74 10.43 -14.71
C GLY A 178 -3.96 9.48 -13.52
N ASN A 179 -4.35 8.24 -13.82
CA ASN A 179 -4.65 7.22 -12.80
C ASN A 179 -3.40 6.39 -12.51
N LEU A 180 -2.75 6.59 -11.38
CA LEU A 180 -1.75 5.66 -10.82
C LEU A 180 -2.44 4.72 -9.84
N THR A 181 -1.90 3.52 -9.65
CA THR A 181 -2.42 2.60 -8.64
C THR A 181 -1.28 1.97 -7.87
N MET A 182 -1.23 2.29 -6.59
CA MET A 182 -0.30 1.70 -5.64
C MET A 182 -0.87 0.38 -5.10
N GLY A 183 -0.05 -0.65 -5.05
CA GLY A 183 -0.29 -1.83 -4.22
C GLY A 183 0.20 -1.55 -2.79
N VAL A 184 -0.70 -1.70 -1.83
CA VAL A 184 -0.50 -1.25 -0.45
C VAL A 184 -0.79 -2.34 0.58
N LEU A 185 0.01 -2.33 1.64
CA LEU A 185 -0.27 -3.03 2.89
C LEU A 185 -0.55 -1.98 3.96
N ALA A 186 -1.81 -1.84 4.35
CA ALA A 186 -2.26 -0.83 5.30
C ALA A 186 -2.53 -1.43 6.68
N LEU A 187 -2.01 -0.81 7.72
CA LEU A 187 -2.28 -1.09 9.12
C LEU A 187 -3.19 0.02 9.67
N HIS A 188 -4.46 -0.30 9.88
CA HIS A 188 -5.50 0.64 10.28
C HIS A 188 -5.96 0.37 11.72
N PRO A 189 -6.17 1.39 12.57
CA PRO A 189 -6.77 1.21 13.88
C PRO A 189 -8.14 0.56 13.77
N TRP A 190 -8.35 -0.51 14.51
CA TRP A 190 -9.59 -1.26 14.47
C TRP A 190 -9.86 -1.92 15.83
N PRO A 191 -10.64 -1.25 16.69
CA PRO A 191 -10.92 -1.71 18.05
C PRO A 191 -11.48 -3.13 18.11
N ASP A 192 -11.13 -3.83 19.18
CA ASP A 192 -11.70 -5.13 19.52
C ASP A 192 -13.24 -5.08 19.56
N GLY A 193 -13.86 -6.07 18.92
CA GLY A 193 -15.32 -6.24 18.91
C GLY A 193 -16.06 -5.52 17.78
N GLU A 194 -15.40 -4.68 16.98
CA GLU A 194 -16.02 -4.12 15.78
C GLU A 194 -16.04 -5.17 14.65
N GLU A 195 -17.24 -5.54 14.18
CA GLU A 195 -17.44 -6.52 13.11
C GLU A 195 -17.26 -5.90 11.72
N LEU A 196 -16.76 -6.69 10.76
CA LEU A 196 -16.74 -6.31 9.35
C LEU A 196 -18.15 -6.30 8.76
N PRO A 197 -18.44 -5.41 7.80
CA PRO A 197 -19.62 -5.53 6.96
C PRO A 197 -19.77 -6.93 6.37
N LYS A 198 -20.99 -7.46 6.39
CA LYS A 198 -21.28 -8.82 5.89
C LYS A 198 -21.25 -8.86 4.37
N GLU A 199 -21.87 -7.89 3.73
CA GLU A 199 -21.95 -7.80 2.27
C GLU A 199 -20.62 -7.31 1.68
N GLU A 200 -20.22 -7.89 0.56
CA GLU A 200 -18.93 -7.61 -0.08
C GLU A 200 -18.81 -6.15 -0.55
N ALA A 201 -19.87 -5.61 -1.15
CA ALA A 201 -19.89 -4.21 -1.60
C ALA A 201 -19.79 -3.21 -0.43
N ASP A 202 -20.42 -3.53 0.70
CA ASP A 202 -20.30 -2.71 1.91
C ASP A 202 -18.91 -2.80 2.52
N LEU A 203 -18.24 -3.95 2.40
CA LEU A 203 -16.86 -4.14 2.86
C LEU A 203 -15.86 -3.34 2.02
N ALA A 204 -15.97 -3.40 0.69
CA ALA A 204 -15.14 -2.58 -0.20
C ALA A 204 -15.31 -1.08 0.07
N ARG A 205 -16.56 -0.63 0.23
CA ARG A 205 -16.85 0.77 0.61
C ARG A 205 -16.28 1.12 1.98
N TRP A 206 -16.42 0.25 2.97
CA TRP A 206 -15.87 0.47 4.32
C TRP A 206 -14.35 0.65 4.30
N ILE A 207 -13.63 -0.11 3.46
CA ILE A 207 -12.17 0.02 3.31
C ILE A 207 -11.82 1.40 2.75
N ARG A 208 -12.45 1.80 1.63
CA ARG A 208 -12.20 3.11 1.01
C ARG A 208 -12.48 4.26 1.95
N ASP A 209 -13.64 4.24 2.60
CA ASP A 209 -14.12 5.34 3.43
C ASP A 209 -13.30 5.53 4.72
N ARG A 210 -12.62 4.48 5.22
CA ARG A 210 -11.94 4.51 6.53
C ARG A 210 -10.43 4.42 6.47
N ILE A 211 -9.90 3.61 5.57
CA ILE A 211 -8.46 3.40 5.46
C ILE A 211 -7.84 4.53 4.62
N GLU A 212 -8.67 5.26 3.85
CA GLU A 212 -8.25 6.38 2.98
C GLU A 212 -7.09 5.95 2.06
N LEU A 213 -7.28 4.81 1.40
CA LEU A 213 -6.40 4.28 0.35
C LEU A 213 -6.69 4.94 -0.99
#